data_AF-X1HYW2-F1
#
_entry.id   AF-X1HYW2-F1
#
_cell.length_a   1.000
_cell.length_b   1.000
_cell.length_c   1.000
_cell.angle_alpha   90.00
_cell.angle_beta   90.00
_cell.angle_gamma   90.00
#
_symmetry.space_group_name_H-M   'P 1'
#
loop_
_entity.id
_entity.type
_entity.pdbx_description
1 polymer ?
#
loop_
_entity_poly.entity_id
_entity_poly.type
_entity_poly.pdbx_seq_one_letter_code
_entity_poly.pdbx_strand_id
1 'polypeptide(L)'
;MSNVNIRAHPKYSNVYISGPPHNLKLYSKNLVPGNKVYGEKLITFKGEEYREWDPYRSKLAAMILEKPSVDFLSSELKCLYLGASSGTTISHLSDLVYNGIIYGVEFAERSMR
;
A
#
# COMPACT_ATOMS: atom_id res chain seq x y z
N MET A 1 1.77 11.10 -22.14
CA MET A 1 1.46 10.46 -20.84
C MET A 1 2.11 9.08 -20.86
N SER A 2 3.01 8.76 -19.94
CA SER A 2 3.62 7.43 -19.89
C SER A 2 2.52 6.40 -19.64
N ASN A 3 2.33 5.46 -20.56
CA ASN A 3 1.36 4.38 -20.43
C ASN A 3 1.81 3.43 -19.30
N VAL A 4 1.44 3.75 -18.06
CA VAL A 4 1.67 2.89 -16.90
C VAL A 4 0.72 1.70 -17.01
N ASN A 5 1.27 0.50 -17.17
CA ASN A 5 0.50 -0.74 -17.22
C ASN A 5 0.53 -1.39 -15.83
N ILE A 6 -0.58 -1.24 -15.10
CA ILE A 6 -0.73 -1.79 -13.75
C ILE A 6 -1.30 -3.21 -13.85
N ARG A 7 -0.66 -4.16 -13.16
CA ARG A 7 -1.10 -5.55 -13.03
C ARG A 7 -1.10 -6.00 -11.57
N ALA A 8 -1.92 -7.00 -11.24
CA ALA A 8 -1.93 -7.58 -9.90
C ALA A 8 -0.58 -8.24 -9.55
N HIS A 9 -0.18 -8.15 -8.28
CA HIS A 9 0.95 -8.90 -7.76
C HIS A 9 0.61 -10.40 -7.75
N PRO A 10 1.52 -11.30 -8.19
CA PRO A 10 1.19 -12.72 -8.33
C PRO A 10 0.91 -13.45 -7.01
N LYS A 11 1.44 -12.94 -5.89
CA LYS A 11 1.34 -13.57 -4.56
C LYS A 11 0.39 -12.86 -3.59
N TYR A 12 0.31 -11.53 -3.66
CA TYR A 12 -0.32 -10.74 -2.61
C TYR A 12 -1.57 -10.09 -3.17
N SER A 13 -2.71 -10.38 -2.53
CA SER A 13 -4.00 -9.82 -2.92
C SER A 13 -4.00 -8.30 -2.73
N ASN A 14 -4.67 -7.60 -3.65
CA ASN A 14 -4.82 -6.13 -3.68
C ASN A 14 -3.52 -5.33 -3.74
N VAL A 15 -2.36 -6.00 -3.89
CA VAL A 15 -1.09 -5.38 -4.22
C VAL A 15 -0.97 -5.35 -5.74
N TYR A 16 -0.54 -4.23 -6.29
CA TYR A 16 -0.38 -4.05 -7.73
C TYR A 16 1.04 -3.62 -8.06
N ILE A 17 1.48 -3.93 -9.27
CA ILE A 17 2.83 -3.67 -9.75
C ILE A 17 2.82 -3.10 -11.17
N SER A 18 3.85 -2.32 -11.48
CA SER A 18 4.15 -1.85 -12.85
C SER A 18 5.66 -1.80 -13.06
N GLY A 19 6.09 -1.89 -14.32
CA GLY A 19 7.49 -1.82 -14.72
C GLY A 19 8.18 -3.17 -14.88
N PRO A 20 9.46 -3.15 -15.27
CA PRO A 20 10.27 -4.36 -15.45
C PRO A 20 10.71 -4.93 -14.09
N PRO A 21 11.14 -6.21 -14.02
CA PRO A 21 11.53 -6.86 -12.76
C PRO A 21 12.63 -6.14 -11.97
N HIS A 22 13.56 -5.46 -12.66
CA HIS A 22 14.69 -4.74 -12.05
C HIS A 22 14.33 -3.32 -11.57
N ASN A 23 13.12 -2.82 -11.89
CA ASN A 23 12.63 -1.51 -11.46
C ASN A 23 11.12 -1.60 -11.25
N LEU A 24 10.73 -2.53 -10.37
CA LEU A 24 9.33 -2.81 -10.09
C LEU A 24 8.78 -1.75 -9.14
N LYS A 25 7.71 -1.08 -9.57
CA LYS A 25 6.96 -0.15 -8.73
C LYS A 25 5.77 -0.86 -8.10
N LEU A 26 5.51 -0.58 -6.83
CA LEU A 26 4.35 -1.08 -6.08
C LEU A 26 3.24 -0.04 -6.03
N TYR A 27 2.01 -0.54 -5.96
CA TYR A 27 0.81 0.28 -5.82
C TYR A 27 -0.23 -0.43 -4.95
N SER A 28 -1.07 0.36 -4.29
CA SER A 28 -2.36 -0.08 -3.76
C SER A 28 -3.49 0.56 -4.55
N LYS A 29 -4.66 -0.08 -4.60
CA LYS A 29 -5.88 0.54 -5.16
C LYS A 29 -6.39 1.59 -4.16
N ASN A 30 -6.57 2.83 -4.60
CA ASN A 30 -7.00 3.89 -3.69
C ASN A 30 -8.45 3.67 -3.25
N LEU A 31 -8.68 3.43 -1.97
CA LEU A 31 -10.05 3.32 -1.44
C LEU A 31 -10.78 4.66 -1.40
N VAL A 32 -10.06 5.77 -1.38
CA VAL A 32 -10.64 7.12 -1.35
C VAL A 32 -10.07 7.95 -2.51
N PRO A 33 -10.62 7.78 -3.74
CA PRO A 33 -10.09 8.44 -4.93
C PRO A 33 -9.90 9.95 -4.79
N GLY A 34 -8.83 10.48 -5.40
CA GLY A 34 -8.42 11.89 -5.33
C GLY A 34 -7.63 12.27 -4.08
N ASN A 35 -7.62 11.41 -3.05
CA ASN A 35 -6.92 11.70 -1.80
C ASN A 35 -5.51 11.07 -1.79
N LYS A 36 -4.55 11.85 -1.28
CA LYS A 36 -3.18 11.44 -1.00
C LYS A 36 -2.93 11.52 0.49
N VAL A 37 -2.02 10.71 1.01
CA VAL A 37 -1.69 10.71 2.44
C VAL A 37 -0.38 11.42 2.73
N TYR A 38 0.67 11.13 1.99
CA TYR A 38 2.02 11.64 2.25
C TYR A 38 2.68 12.28 1.02
N GLY A 39 1.88 12.59 0.00
CA GLY A 39 2.32 13.21 -1.25
C GLY A 39 2.71 12.20 -2.33
N GLU A 40 2.30 10.94 -2.18
CA GLU A 40 2.47 9.90 -3.18
C GLU A 40 1.79 10.23 -4.52
N LYS A 41 2.27 9.58 -5.58
CA LYS A 41 1.69 9.76 -6.91
C LYS A 41 0.39 8.97 -7.03
N LEU A 42 -0.66 9.62 -7.51
CA LEU A 42 -1.90 8.97 -7.93
C LEU A 42 -1.84 8.66 -9.42
N ILE A 43 -2.32 7.48 -9.80
CA ILE A 43 -2.35 7.02 -11.18
C ILE A 43 -3.72 6.42 -11.46
N THR A 44 -4.41 6.92 -12.48
CA THR A 44 -5.64 6.30 -12.98
C THR A 44 -5.31 5.30 -14.08
N PHE A 45 -5.77 4.07 -13.96
CA PHE A 45 -5.61 3.03 -14.97
C PHE A 45 -6.91 2.23 -15.08
N LYS A 46 -7.45 2.14 -16.30
CA LYS A 46 -8.72 1.43 -16.59
C LYS A 46 -9.90 1.85 -15.70
N GLY A 47 -10.00 3.13 -15.38
CA GLY A 47 -11.09 3.69 -14.57
C GLY A 47 -10.90 3.55 -13.06
N GLU A 48 -9.82 2.92 -12.60
CA GLU A 48 -9.49 2.76 -11.19
C GLU A 48 -8.29 3.64 -10.82
N GLU A 49 -8.29 4.19 -9.60
CA GLU A 49 -7.18 5.00 -9.10
C GLU A 49 -6.27 4.18 -8.18
N TYR A 50 -4.97 4.36 -8.35
CA TYR A 50 -3.91 3.66 -7.63
C TYR A 50 -2.95 4.66 -6.99
N ARG A 51 -2.41 4.28 -5.83
CA ARG A 51 -1.42 5.07 -5.08
C ARG A 51 -0.05 4.42 -5.21
N GLU A 52 0.97 5.16 -5.64
CA GLU A 52 2.34 4.67 -5.71
C GLU A 52 2.88 4.40 -4.31
N TRP A 53 3.34 3.18 -4.06
CA TRP A 53 3.79 2.74 -2.74
C TRP A 53 5.32 2.61 -2.73
N ASP A 54 5.98 3.50 -1.99
CA ASP A 54 7.43 3.62 -1.97
C ASP A 54 8.08 2.63 -0.97
N PRO A 55 8.87 1.63 -1.44
CA PRO A 55 9.56 0.68 -0.56
C PRO A 55 10.64 1.32 0.31
N TYR A 56 11.19 2.48 -0.05
CA TYR A 56 12.17 3.18 0.78
C TYR A 56 11.53 3.91 1.96
N ARG A 57 10.21 4.13 1.93
CA ARG A 57 9.43 4.74 3.01
C ARG A 57 8.60 3.74 3.80
N SER A 58 8.31 2.57 3.22
CA SER A 58 7.45 1.53 3.80
C SER A 58 8.20 0.20 3.93
N LYS A 59 8.45 -0.21 5.18
CA LYS A 59 9.02 -1.53 5.49
C LYS A 59 8.15 -2.68 4.98
N LEU A 60 6.82 -2.50 4.97
CA LEU A 60 5.88 -3.48 4.45
C LEU A 60 6.01 -3.61 2.92
N ALA A 61 6.15 -2.50 2.20
CA ALA A 61 6.39 -2.52 0.76
C ALA A 61 7.74 -3.17 0.42
N ALA A 62 8.80 -2.83 1.14
CA ALA A 62 10.10 -3.49 0.99
C ALA A 62 9.99 -5.01 1.22
N MET A 63 9.31 -5.43 2.29
CA MET A 63 9.09 -6.84 2.58
C MET A 63 8.28 -7.55 1.48
N ILE A 64 7.28 -6.89 0.88
CA ILE A 64 6.54 -7.44 -0.27
C ILE A 64 7.46 -7.66 -1.48
N LEU A 65 8.42 -6.75 -1.75
CA LEU A 65 9.40 -6.92 -2.83
C LEU A 65 10.36 -8.08 -2.59
N GLU A 66 10.74 -8.33 -1.34
CA GLU A 66 11.59 -9.46 -0.94
C GLU A 66 10.86 -10.82 -0.96
N LYS A 67 9.53 -10.82 -1.08
CA LYS A 67 8.69 -12.02 -1.26
C LYS A 67 8.96 -13.12 -0.22
N PRO A 68 8.79 -12.85 1.08
CA PRO A 68 8.95 -13.86 2.12
C PRO A 68 8.00 -15.04 1.87
N SER A 69 8.37 -16.24 2.35
CA SER A 69 7.57 -17.46 2.17
C SER A 69 6.21 -17.37 2.86
N VAL A 70 6.15 -16.70 4.02
CA VAL A 70 4.93 -16.49 4.83
C VAL A 70 3.89 -15.68 4.07
N ASP A 71 2.63 -16.13 4.18
CA ASP A 71 1.47 -15.33 3.82
C ASP A 71 0.97 -14.56 5.05
N PHE A 72 0.75 -13.26 4.89
CA PHE A 72 0.44 -12.35 6.00
C PHE A 72 -0.59 -11.28 5.61
N LEU A 73 -1.13 -11.31 4.38
CA LEU A 73 -2.10 -10.33 3.90
C LEU A 73 -3.39 -11.01 3.44
N SER A 74 -4.51 -10.48 3.89
CA SER A 74 -5.85 -10.85 3.46
C SER A 74 -6.73 -9.61 3.44
N SER A 75 -7.70 -9.53 2.53
CA SER A 75 -8.66 -8.42 2.49
C SER A 75 -9.52 -8.33 3.74
N GLU A 76 -9.69 -9.43 4.47
CA GLU A 76 -10.51 -9.53 5.70
C GLU A 76 -9.64 -9.52 6.98
N LEU A 77 -8.35 -9.22 6.85
CA LEU A 77 -7.40 -9.25 7.96
C LEU A 77 -7.87 -8.33 9.10
N LYS A 78 -7.85 -8.86 10.33
CA LYS A 78 -7.96 -8.06 11.56
C LYS A 78 -6.58 -7.99 12.17
N CYS A 79 -5.97 -6.81 12.20
CA CYS A 79 -4.60 -6.67 12.69
C CYS A 79 -4.39 -5.46 13.61
N LEU A 80 -3.41 -5.61 14.50
CA LEU A 80 -2.90 -4.55 15.36
C LEU A 80 -1.62 -4.01 14.73
N TYR A 81 -1.61 -2.72 14.38
CA TYR A 81 -0.47 -2.03 13.80
C TYR A 81 0.17 -1.15 14.87
N LEU A 82 1.33 -1.57 15.39
CA LEU A 82 2.06 -0.84 16.43
C LEU A 82 3.07 0.14 15.80
N GLY A 83 3.01 1.41 16.18
CA GLY A 83 3.83 2.48 15.61
C GLY A 83 3.30 2.98 14.28
N ALA A 84 2.03 3.40 14.25
CA ALA A 84 1.37 3.90 13.05
C ALA A 84 2.02 5.17 12.49
N SER A 85 2.72 5.95 13.34
CA SER A 85 3.40 7.19 12.97
C SER A 85 2.46 8.11 12.17
N SER A 86 2.95 8.78 11.13
CA SER A 86 2.16 9.67 10.26
C SER A 86 1.26 8.95 9.25
N GLY A 87 1.13 7.62 9.33
CA GLY A 87 0.18 6.87 8.52
C GLY A 87 0.62 6.48 7.10
N THR A 88 1.88 6.71 6.71
CA THR A 88 2.42 6.36 5.38
C THR A 88 2.11 4.91 4.99
N THR A 89 2.58 3.95 5.79
CA THR A 89 2.41 2.51 5.51
C THR A 89 1.01 2.00 5.81
N ILE A 90 0.43 2.42 6.95
CA ILE A 90 -0.87 1.92 7.42
C ILE A 90 -1.99 2.33 6.46
N SER A 91 -1.87 3.47 5.78
CA SER A 91 -2.85 3.87 4.76
C SER A 91 -2.85 2.89 3.58
N HIS A 92 -1.68 2.46 3.10
CA HIS A 92 -1.60 1.45 2.05
C HIS A 92 -2.12 0.12 2.54
N LEU A 93 -1.81 -0.28 3.78
CA LEU A 93 -2.39 -1.49 4.38
C LEU A 93 -3.92 -1.42 4.41
N SER A 94 -4.50 -0.26 4.71
CA SER A 94 -5.96 -0.03 4.66
C SER A 94 -6.54 -0.32 3.28
N ASP A 95 -5.85 0.12 2.21
CA ASP A 95 -6.28 -0.18 0.84
C ASP A 95 -6.30 -1.69 0.54
N LEU A 96 -5.38 -2.45 1.13
CA LEU A 96 -5.29 -3.90 0.93
C LEU A 96 -6.34 -4.67 1.73
N VAL A 97 -6.64 -4.19 2.94
CA VAL A 97 -7.47 -4.84 3.97
C VAL A 97 -8.87 -4.22 3.99
N TYR A 98 -9.47 -4.03 2.80
CA TYR A 98 -10.69 -3.24 2.63
C TYR A 98 -11.96 -3.85 3.26
N ASN A 99 -11.97 -5.14 3.59
CA ASN A 99 -13.05 -5.83 4.31
C ASN A 99 -12.67 -6.15 5.77
N GLY A 100 -11.48 -5.75 6.21
CA GLY A 100 -10.94 -6.05 7.53
C GLY A 100 -10.93 -4.84 8.46
N ILE A 101 -10.16 -4.94 9.54
CA ILE A 101 -10.01 -3.87 10.53
C ILE A 101 -8.55 -3.77 10.94
N ILE A 102 -8.00 -2.55 10.89
CA ILE A 102 -6.64 -2.24 11.35
C ILE A 102 -6.75 -1.37 12.60
N TYR A 103 -6.21 -1.84 13.71
CA TYR A 103 -6.07 -1.07 14.93
C TYR A 103 -4.69 -0.40 14.94
N GLY A 104 -4.63 0.86 14.53
CA GLY A 104 -3.40 1.65 14.57
C GLY A 104 -3.12 2.20 15.96
N VAL A 105 -1.96 1.88 16.52
CA VAL A 105 -1.48 2.43 17.80
C VAL A 105 -0.26 3.31 17.54
N GLU A 106 -0.32 4.54 18.03
CA GLU A 106 0.80 5.48 18.03
C GLU A 106 0.76 6.29 19.33
N PHE A 107 1.92 6.49 19.94
CA PHE A 107 2.03 7.22 21.20
C PHE A 107 2.29 8.71 20.96
N ALA A 108 3.02 9.05 19.91
CA ALA A 108 3.40 10.42 19.63
C ALA A 108 2.23 11.24 19.08
N GLU A 109 1.73 12.19 19.90
CA GLU A 109 0.61 13.07 19.54
C GLU A 109 0.83 13.80 18.20
N ARG A 110 2.05 14.31 17.97
CA ARG A 110 2.39 15.05 16.74
C ARG A 110 2.17 14.21 15.47
N SER A 111 2.35 12.89 15.55
CA SER A 111 2.20 12.01 14.41
C SER A 111 0.74 11.82 13.99
N MET A 112 -0.21 12.08 14.88
CA MET A 112 -1.66 11.96 14.64
C MET A 112 -2.34 13.29 14.24
N ARG A 113 -1.60 14.41 14.25
CA ARG A 113 -2.13 15.73 13.88
C ARG A 113 -2.11 15.98 12.38
#